data_AF-A0A3A8QNI1-F1
#
_entry.id   AF-A0A3A8QNI1-F1
#
_cell.length_a   1.000
_cell.length_b   1.000
_cell.length_c   1.000
_cell.angle_alpha   90.00
_cell.angle_beta   90.00
_cell.angle_gamma   90.00
#
_symmetry.space_group_name_H-M   'P 1'
#
loop_
_entity.id
_entity.type
_entity.pdbx_description
1 polymer ?
#
loop_
_entity_poly.entity_id
_entity_poly.type
_entity_poly.pdbx_seq_one_letter_code
_entity_poly.pdbx_strand_id
1 'polypeptide(L)'
;MSSTRRNRSRPPARGAPRLTPKPRLLVLCEGQNTEPQYIMGFRRWCRNPRVDVEIARERGVPLTLAQKAKELKVRAERLAVREEDENLAYDEVWCVFDIDVHPHVAEALQLARDNGIKAAVSNPCVEVWLLLHFRENPGMQDRHSMQRMMRSFIRDYDKSIDFEVFKRGYADAVRRASRLDVLAAEDGELGRNPSTGFYLLTTSIQKGSEGFDVPSE
;
A
#
# COMPACT_ATOMS: atom_id res chain seq x y z
N MET A 1 16.22 46.26 -50.42
CA MET A 1 16.49 45.01 -49.66
C MET A 1 15.43 44.87 -48.59
N SER A 2 14.41 44.04 -48.83
CA SER A 2 13.26 43.90 -47.92
C SER A 2 13.46 42.69 -47.01
N SER A 3 13.47 42.91 -45.70
CA SER A 3 13.70 41.91 -44.67
C SER A 3 12.44 41.09 -44.41
N THR A 4 12.44 39.82 -44.81
CA THR A 4 11.34 38.89 -44.54
C THR A 4 11.44 38.41 -43.09
N ARG A 5 10.67 39.03 -42.18
CA ARG A 5 10.49 38.52 -40.81
C ARG A 5 9.79 37.17 -40.87
N ARG A 6 10.51 36.09 -40.55
CA ARG A 6 9.94 34.75 -40.34
C ARG A 6 9.00 34.80 -39.14
N ASN A 7 7.71 34.80 -39.41
CA ASN A 7 6.66 34.60 -38.41
C ASN A 7 6.72 33.13 -37.92
N ARG A 8 7.45 32.87 -36.85
CA ARG A 8 7.43 31.56 -36.16
C ARG A 8 6.16 31.52 -35.29
N SER A 9 5.13 30.85 -35.78
CA SER A 9 3.93 30.51 -35.01
C SER A 9 4.33 29.78 -33.73
N ARG A 10 3.99 30.39 -32.58
CA ARG A 10 4.18 29.81 -31.24
C ARG A 10 3.39 28.49 -31.16
N PRO A 11 3.96 27.39 -30.64
CA PRO A 11 3.20 26.17 -30.41
C PRO A 11 2.00 26.48 -29.50
N PRO A 12 0.83 25.85 -29.71
CA PRO A 12 -0.31 26.06 -28.84
C PRO A 12 0.08 25.74 -27.39
N ALA A 13 -0.37 26.58 -26.46
CA ALA A 13 -0.19 26.34 -25.03
C ALA A 13 -0.71 24.95 -24.69
N ARG A 14 0.05 24.16 -23.93
CA ARG A 14 -0.41 22.85 -23.46
C ARG A 14 -1.73 23.08 -22.73
N GLY A 15 -2.79 22.39 -23.15
CA GLY A 15 -4.08 22.44 -22.47
C GLY A 15 -3.92 22.12 -20.99
N ALA A 16 -4.82 22.66 -20.16
CA ALA A 16 -4.82 22.41 -18.73
C ALA A 16 -4.73 20.90 -18.44
N PRO A 17 -4.03 20.48 -17.37
CA PRO A 17 -3.90 19.07 -17.01
C PRO A 17 -5.30 18.44 -16.89
N ARG A 18 -5.60 17.46 -17.75
CA ARG A 18 -6.90 16.77 -17.73
C ARG A 18 -6.99 15.69 -16.66
N LEU A 19 -5.87 15.32 -16.05
CA LEU A 19 -5.78 14.24 -15.06
C LEU A 19 -5.59 14.84 -13.68
N THR A 20 -6.43 14.43 -12.73
CA THR A 20 -6.19 14.67 -11.32
C THR A 20 -4.89 13.96 -10.91
N PRO A 21 -3.97 14.63 -10.19
CA PRO A 21 -2.77 13.99 -9.71
C PRO A 21 -3.12 12.77 -8.84
N LYS A 22 -2.39 11.68 -9.02
CA LYS A 22 -2.52 10.51 -8.12
C LYS A 22 -2.18 10.90 -6.69
N PRO A 23 -2.79 10.28 -5.67
CA PRO A 23 -2.51 10.62 -4.29
C PRO A 23 -1.04 10.34 -3.96
N ARG A 24 -0.45 11.21 -3.13
CA ARG A 24 0.84 11.01 -2.50
C ARG A 24 0.68 10.26 -1.19
N LEU A 25 1.30 9.10 -1.10
CA LEU A 25 1.20 8.23 0.07
C LEU A 25 2.57 8.08 0.74
N LEU A 26 2.57 8.07 2.07
CA LEU A 26 3.67 7.55 2.86
C LEU A 26 3.27 6.18 3.41
N VAL A 27 4.07 5.15 3.16
CA VAL A 27 3.82 3.80 3.65
C VAL A 27 4.99 3.31 4.47
N LEU A 28 4.77 3.05 5.76
CA LEU A 28 5.78 2.53 6.67
C LEU A 28 5.58 1.02 6.82
N CYS A 29 6.61 0.25 6.51
CA CYS A 29 6.62 -1.20 6.65
C CYS A 29 7.43 -1.62 7.87
N GLU A 30 6.87 -2.54 8.65
CA GLU A 30 7.62 -3.22 9.70
C GLU A 30 8.62 -4.23 9.12
N GLY A 31 8.19 -5.05 8.14
CA GLY A 31 9.06 -5.98 7.44
C GLY A 31 9.98 -5.32 6.42
N GLN A 32 11.16 -5.92 6.21
CA GLN A 32 12.22 -5.37 5.36
C GLN A 32 12.13 -5.78 3.89
N ASN A 33 11.42 -6.88 3.59
CA ASN A 33 11.48 -7.53 2.27
C ASN A 33 10.11 -7.57 1.60
N THR A 34 9.22 -8.46 2.05
CA THR A 34 7.97 -8.78 1.37
C THR A 34 7.08 -7.56 1.14
N GLU A 35 6.76 -6.79 2.18
CA GLU A 35 5.86 -5.65 2.11
C GLU A 35 6.44 -4.54 1.22
N PRO A 36 7.69 -4.07 1.46
CA PRO A 36 8.29 -3.05 0.60
C PRO A 36 8.41 -3.49 -0.85
N GLN A 37 8.82 -4.74 -1.13
CA GLN A 37 8.94 -5.25 -2.49
C GLN A 37 7.58 -5.30 -3.19
N TYR A 38 6.52 -5.76 -2.50
CA TYR A 38 5.17 -5.79 -3.05
C TYR A 38 4.71 -4.37 -3.40
N ILE A 39 4.80 -3.44 -2.44
CA ILE A 39 4.32 -2.06 -2.61
C ILE A 39 5.12 -1.34 -3.71
N MET A 40 6.44 -1.54 -3.76
CA MET A 40 7.30 -0.93 -4.78
C MET A 40 7.02 -1.50 -6.18
N GLY A 41 6.70 -2.79 -6.30
CA GLY A 41 6.23 -3.38 -7.55
C GLY A 41 4.85 -2.85 -7.96
N PHE A 42 3.93 -2.83 -6.99
CA PHE A 42 2.56 -2.38 -7.19
C PHE A 42 2.47 -0.91 -7.61
N ARG A 43 3.21 0.00 -6.97
CA ARG A 43 3.23 1.43 -7.33
C ARG A 43 3.73 1.65 -8.77
N ARG A 44 4.68 0.83 -9.25
CA ARG A 44 5.18 0.86 -10.63
C ARG A 44 4.11 0.37 -11.60
N TRP A 45 3.46 -0.74 -11.27
CA TRP A 45 2.39 -1.32 -12.09
C TRP A 45 1.20 -0.37 -12.24
N CYS A 46 0.74 0.23 -11.14
CA CYS A 46 -0.30 1.23 -11.14
C CYS A 46 0.18 2.61 -11.61
N ARG A 47 1.45 2.81 -11.98
CA ARG A 47 2.02 4.11 -12.39
C ARG A 47 1.73 5.24 -11.39
N ASN A 48 1.92 4.98 -10.09
CA ASN A 48 1.85 5.98 -9.03
C ASN A 48 3.25 6.21 -8.42
N PRO A 49 4.03 7.17 -8.94
CA PRO A 49 5.37 7.45 -8.42
C PRO A 49 5.35 8.19 -7.07
N ARG A 50 4.19 8.67 -6.61
CA ARG A 50 4.04 9.48 -5.40
C ARG A 50 3.85 8.63 -4.13
N VAL A 51 4.17 7.34 -4.18
CA VAL A 51 4.14 6.44 -3.02
C VAL A 51 5.54 6.32 -2.45
N ASP A 52 5.80 6.99 -1.32
CA ASP A 52 7.04 6.90 -0.57
C ASP A 52 6.94 5.71 0.40
N VAL A 53 7.93 4.81 0.37
CA VAL A 53 7.97 3.60 1.21
C VAL A 53 9.15 3.71 2.16
N GLU A 54 8.86 3.68 3.45
CA GLU A 54 9.84 3.75 4.53
C GLU A 54 9.87 2.41 5.29
N ILE A 55 11.06 1.88 5.52
CA ILE A 55 11.24 0.64 6.28
C ILE A 55 11.67 1.02 7.70
N ALA A 56 10.95 0.53 8.70
CA ALA A 56 11.35 0.76 10.09
C ALA A 56 12.73 0.13 10.36
N ARG A 57 13.67 0.96 10.82
CA ARG A 57 15.03 0.51 11.18
C ARG A 57 15.04 -0.27 12.48
N GLU A 58 14.19 0.15 13.42
CA GLU A 58 14.02 -0.50 14.71
C GLU A 58 12.94 -1.56 14.60
N ARG A 59 13.35 -2.83 14.67
CA ARG A 59 12.41 -3.95 14.81
C ARG A 59 11.69 -3.81 16.16
N GLY A 60 10.39 -4.06 16.19
CA GLY A 60 9.84 -4.66 17.40
C GLY A 60 8.64 -4.01 18.08
N VAL A 61 8.06 -2.90 17.61
CA VAL A 61 6.77 -2.44 18.18
C VAL A 61 5.97 -1.64 17.15
N PRO A 62 4.73 -2.02 16.81
CA PRO A 62 3.84 -1.24 15.94
C PRO A 62 3.65 0.21 16.42
N LEU A 63 3.82 0.45 17.72
CA LEU A 63 3.78 1.78 18.31
C LEU A 63 4.91 2.69 17.80
N THR A 64 6.14 2.19 17.67
CA THR A 64 7.26 2.98 17.14
C THR A 64 7.05 3.30 15.66
N LEU A 65 6.45 2.36 14.91
CA LEU A 65 6.06 2.57 13.52
C LEU A 65 5.03 3.70 13.40
N ALA A 66 3.96 3.67 14.21
CA ALA A 66 2.92 4.70 14.23
C ALA A 66 3.47 6.07 14.68
N GLN A 67 4.36 6.10 15.67
CA GLN A 67 5.02 7.33 16.10
C GLN A 67 5.91 7.90 14.99
N LYS A 68 6.66 7.05 14.28
CA LYS A 68 7.49 7.46 13.15
C LYS A 68 6.65 8.01 12.00
N ALA A 69 5.53 7.36 11.70
CA ALA A 69 4.58 7.80 10.69
C ALA A 69 4.05 9.20 11.00
N LYS A 70 3.68 9.45 12.25
CA LYS A 70 3.26 10.77 12.74
C LYS A 70 4.36 11.82 12.54
N GLU A 71 5.60 11.52 12.94
CA GLU A 71 6.72 12.46 12.77
C GLU A 71 6.96 12.86 11.32
N LEU A 72 6.96 11.89 10.41
CA LEU A 72 7.18 12.11 8.99
C LEU A 72 6.01 12.88 8.35
N LYS A 73 4.77 12.57 8.75
CA LYS A 73 3.57 13.31 8.35
C LYS A 73 3.68 14.78 8.72
N VAL A 74 3.90 15.08 10.00
CA VAL A 74 4.02 16.46 10.52
C VAL A 74 5.18 17.20 9.86
N ARG A 75 6.29 16.52 9.59
CA ARG A 75 7.43 17.12 8.86
C ARG A 75 7.05 17.51 7.44
N ALA A 76 6.35 16.64 6.72
CA ALA A 76 5.90 16.91 5.36
C ALA A 76 4.89 18.07 5.32
N GLU A 77 3.93 18.10 6.25
CA GLU A 77 2.97 19.20 6.40
C GLU A 77 3.65 20.54 6.68
N ARG A 78 4.63 20.57 7.60
CA ARG A 78 5.40 21.79 7.89
C ARG A 78 6.21 22.26 6.68
N LEU A 79 6.79 21.33 5.92
CA LEU A 79 7.52 21.66 4.70
C LEU A 79 6.58 22.22 3.63
N ALA A 80 5.39 21.64 3.45
CA ALA A 80 4.37 22.13 2.53
C ALA A 80 3.96 23.58 2.84
N VAL A 81 3.75 23.90 4.12
CA VAL A 81 3.44 25.27 4.55
C VAL A 81 4.62 26.22 4.30
N ARG A 82 5.84 25.79 4.65
CA ARG A 82 7.05 26.62 4.51
C ARG A 82 7.36 26.98 3.05
N GLU A 83 7.18 26.03 2.15
CA GLU A 83 7.48 26.18 0.72
C GLU A 83 6.25 26.60 -0.11
N GLU A 84 5.11 26.84 0.54
CA GLU A 84 3.83 27.18 -0.11
C GLU A 84 3.41 26.17 -1.21
N ASP A 85 3.70 24.88 -1.00
CA ASP A 85 3.38 23.79 -1.94
C ASP A 85 2.69 22.63 -1.22
N GLU A 86 1.37 22.57 -1.33
CA GLU A 86 0.54 21.51 -0.75
C GLU A 86 0.90 20.11 -1.27
N ASN A 87 1.51 19.99 -2.45
CA ASN A 87 1.92 18.69 -3.00
C ASN A 87 3.06 18.03 -2.20
N LEU A 88 3.72 18.80 -1.32
CA LEU A 88 4.74 18.31 -0.41
C LEU A 88 4.15 17.56 0.79
N ALA A 89 2.88 17.77 1.12
CA ALA A 89 2.19 17.00 2.14
C ALA A 89 1.77 15.61 1.60
N TYR A 90 1.54 14.66 2.52
CA TYR A 90 0.99 13.36 2.17
C TYR A 90 -0.54 13.40 2.21
N ASP A 91 -1.19 12.90 1.15
CA ASP A 91 -2.64 12.73 1.12
C ASP A 91 -3.08 11.60 2.06
N GLU A 92 -2.29 10.52 2.13
CA GLU A 92 -2.51 9.43 3.09
C GLU A 92 -1.19 8.92 3.68
N VAL A 93 -1.24 8.50 4.94
CA VAL A 93 -0.12 7.85 5.63
C VAL A 93 -0.58 6.50 6.15
N TRP A 94 0.22 5.47 5.93
CA TRP A 94 -0.09 4.08 6.21
C TRP A 94 1.00 3.41 7.05
N CYS A 95 0.61 2.63 8.04
CA CYS A 95 1.46 1.66 8.73
C CYS A 95 1.08 0.25 8.30
N VAL A 96 2.09 -0.59 8.02
CA VAL A 96 1.92 -1.97 7.57
C VAL A 96 2.66 -2.89 8.53
N PHE A 97 1.94 -3.80 9.19
CA PHE A 97 2.49 -4.71 10.19
C PHE A 97 1.62 -5.95 10.39
N ASP A 98 2.21 -6.96 11.00
CA ASP A 98 1.59 -8.26 11.30
C ASP A 98 1.07 -8.28 12.75
N ILE A 99 -0.02 -9.02 13.02
CA ILE A 99 -0.54 -9.16 14.40
C ILE A 99 0.35 -10.09 15.24
N ASP A 100 0.91 -11.13 14.63
CA ASP A 100 1.48 -12.26 15.38
C ASP A 100 2.86 -12.01 16.01
N VAL A 101 3.40 -10.79 15.87
CA VAL A 101 4.76 -10.47 16.31
C VAL A 101 4.78 -9.61 17.59
N HIS A 102 3.72 -8.85 17.91
CA HIS A 102 3.90 -7.73 18.85
C HIS A 102 2.84 -7.56 19.94
N PRO A 103 3.26 -7.37 21.20
CA PRO A 103 2.40 -6.70 22.18
C PRO A 103 2.14 -5.24 21.73
N HIS A 104 1.04 -4.63 22.19
CA HIS A 104 0.67 -3.22 21.94
C HIS A 104 0.11 -2.88 20.55
N VAL A 105 -0.34 -3.86 19.74
CA VAL A 105 -1.07 -3.60 18.48
C VAL A 105 -2.24 -2.64 18.69
N ALA A 106 -3.01 -2.81 19.77
CA ALA A 106 -4.15 -1.94 20.08
C ALA A 106 -3.73 -0.47 20.29
N GLU A 107 -2.66 -0.21 21.03
CA GLU A 107 -2.13 1.13 21.28
C GLU A 107 -1.60 1.78 20.00
N ALA A 108 -0.91 1.00 19.16
CA ALA A 108 -0.42 1.47 17.87
C ALA A 108 -1.58 1.86 16.93
N LEU A 109 -2.63 1.02 16.88
CA LEU A 109 -3.84 1.32 16.11
C LEU A 109 -4.55 2.56 16.64
N GLN A 110 -4.61 2.74 17.96
CA GLN A 110 -5.20 3.93 18.57
C GLN A 110 -4.40 5.19 18.20
N LEU A 111 -3.08 5.17 18.40
CA LEU A 111 -2.20 6.28 18.02
C LEU A 111 -2.33 6.61 16.52
N ALA A 112 -2.38 5.59 15.66
CA ALA A 112 -2.55 5.80 14.24
C ALA A 112 -3.89 6.51 13.93
N ARG A 113 -5.00 6.00 14.49
CA ARG A 113 -6.34 6.61 14.32
C ARG A 113 -6.37 8.06 14.77
N ASP A 114 -5.86 8.36 15.96
CA ASP A 114 -5.87 9.72 16.54
C ASP A 114 -5.07 10.74 15.73
N ASN A 115 -4.17 10.27 14.85
CA ASN A 115 -3.34 11.12 14.00
C ASN A 115 -3.71 11.00 12.50
N GLY A 116 -4.85 10.39 12.17
CA GLY A 116 -5.30 10.21 10.78
C GLY A 116 -4.34 9.36 9.95
N ILE A 117 -3.69 8.37 10.58
CA ILE A 117 -2.81 7.39 9.96
C ILE A 117 -3.61 6.09 9.82
N LYS A 118 -3.57 5.49 8.64
CA LYS A 118 -4.24 4.24 8.33
C LYS A 118 -3.34 3.05 8.65
N ALA A 119 -3.94 1.87 8.87
CA ALA A 119 -3.19 0.66 9.13
C ALA A 119 -3.62 -0.45 8.15
N ALA A 120 -2.64 -1.08 7.51
CA ALA A 120 -2.83 -2.31 6.75
C ALA A 120 -2.25 -3.46 7.56
N VAL A 121 -3.10 -4.05 8.41
CA VAL A 121 -2.72 -5.11 9.33
C VAL A 121 -2.96 -6.47 8.69
N SER A 122 -2.02 -7.41 8.81
CA SER A 122 -2.24 -8.80 8.39
C SER A 122 -2.25 -9.76 9.57
N ASN A 123 -3.19 -10.71 9.57
CA ASN A 123 -3.35 -11.71 10.62
C ASN A 123 -3.38 -13.12 10.00
N PRO A 124 -2.38 -13.98 10.25
CA PRO A 124 -1.26 -13.74 11.16
C PRO A 124 -0.19 -12.82 10.56
N CYS A 125 0.00 -12.84 9.24
CA CYS A 125 1.11 -12.18 8.57
C CYS A 125 0.83 -11.82 7.09
N VAL A 126 1.69 -11.02 6.47
CA VAL A 126 1.52 -10.56 5.07
C VAL A 126 1.37 -11.69 4.04
N GLU A 127 1.87 -12.91 4.32
CA GLU A 127 1.64 -14.05 3.45
C GLU A 127 0.15 -14.36 3.22
N VAL A 128 -0.75 -13.92 4.11
CA VAL A 128 -2.20 -13.96 3.85
C VAL A 128 -2.50 -13.23 2.54
N TRP A 129 -2.07 -11.98 2.42
CA TRP A 129 -2.28 -11.18 1.21
C TRP A 129 -1.72 -11.87 -0.03
N LEU A 130 -0.49 -12.39 0.05
CA LEU A 130 0.17 -13.07 -1.07
C LEU A 130 -0.57 -14.34 -1.49
N LEU A 131 -1.02 -15.17 -0.55
CA LEU A 131 -1.76 -16.40 -0.83
C LEU A 131 -3.09 -16.11 -1.53
N LEU A 132 -3.76 -15.00 -1.19
CA LEU A 132 -5.03 -14.64 -1.79
C LEU A 132 -4.93 -14.31 -3.29
N HIS A 133 -3.73 -14.07 -3.84
CA HIS A 133 -3.54 -14.00 -5.29
C HIS A 133 -3.73 -15.35 -5.98
N PHE A 134 -3.51 -16.46 -5.29
CA PHE A 134 -3.48 -17.80 -5.90
C PHE A 134 -4.62 -18.72 -5.44
N ARG A 135 -5.24 -18.44 -4.29
CA ARG A 135 -6.29 -19.28 -3.71
C ARG A 135 -7.34 -18.47 -2.95
N GLU A 136 -8.52 -19.05 -2.78
CA GLU A 136 -9.68 -18.40 -2.15
C GLU A 136 -9.47 -18.02 -0.69
N ASN A 137 -9.06 -18.98 0.15
CA ASN A 137 -8.86 -18.78 1.59
C ASN A 137 -7.77 -19.74 2.09
N PRO A 138 -6.75 -19.26 2.84
CA PRO A 138 -5.74 -20.11 3.43
C PRO A 138 -6.20 -20.85 4.71
N GLY A 139 -7.36 -20.48 5.26
CA GLY A 139 -7.85 -20.97 6.56
C GLY A 139 -7.10 -20.33 7.74
N MET A 140 -7.56 -20.58 8.96
CA MET A 140 -6.87 -20.13 10.17
C MET A 140 -5.53 -20.87 10.28
N GLN A 141 -4.41 -20.14 10.28
CA GLN A 141 -3.06 -20.71 10.33
C GLN A 141 -2.11 -19.79 11.09
N ASP A 142 -1.00 -20.32 11.60
CA ASP A 142 0.11 -19.49 12.09
C ASP A 142 1.02 -19.00 10.94
N ARG A 143 1.90 -18.03 11.20
CA ARG A 143 2.83 -17.51 10.17
C ARG A 143 3.72 -18.53 9.51
N HIS A 144 4.21 -19.52 10.25
CA HIS A 144 5.13 -20.51 9.69
C HIS A 144 4.36 -21.40 8.72
N SER A 145 3.11 -21.75 9.06
CA SER A 145 2.20 -22.45 8.17
C SER A 145 1.87 -21.64 6.91
N MET A 146 1.62 -20.32 7.04
CA MET A 146 1.45 -19.43 5.88
C MET A 146 2.67 -19.39 4.96
N GLN A 147 3.87 -19.24 5.52
CA GLN A 147 5.13 -19.26 4.77
C GLN A 147 5.40 -20.60 4.09
N ARG A 148 5.04 -21.73 4.72
CA ARG A 148 5.13 -23.05 4.08
C ARG A 148 4.16 -23.17 2.90
N MET A 149 2.93 -22.70 3.04
CA MET A 149 1.95 -22.74 1.94
C MET A 149 2.39 -21.92 0.72
N MET A 150 3.09 -20.80 0.93
CA MET A 150 3.65 -20.01 -0.18
C MET A 150 4.61 -20.82 -1.06
N ARG A 151 5.31 -21.82 -0.51
CA ARG A 151 6.25 -22.66 -1.27
C ARG A 151 5.58 -23.52 -2.34
N SER A 152 4.27 -23.76 -2.24
CA SER A 152 3.49 -24.44 -3.28
C SER A 152 3.26 -23.58 -4.52
N PHE A 153 3.40 -22.25 -4.41
CA PHE A 153 3.18 -21.30 -5.50
C PHE A 153 4.49 -20.64 -5.97
N ILE A 154 5.42 -20.40 -5.05
CA ILE A 154 6.73 -19.79 -5.32
C ILE A 154 7.79 -20.72 -4.76
N ARG A 155 8.53 -21.39 -5.66
CA ARG A 155 9.64 -22.26 -5.27
C ARG A 155 10.67 -21.47 -4.50
N ASP A 156 11.17 -22.05 -3.41
CA ASP A 156 12.22 -21.46 -2.56
C ASP A 156 11.85 -20.10 -1.94
N TYR A 157 10.55 -19.85 -1.70
CA TYR A 157 10.09 -18.63 -1.01
C TYR A 157 10.83 -18.39 0.32
N ASP A 158 11.51 -17.25 0.40
CA ASP A 158 12.38 -16.81 1.49
C ASP A 158 12.03 -15.39 2.00
N LYS A 159 10.80 -14.93 1.73
CA LYS A 159 10.30 -13.55 1.95
C LYS A 159 10.82 -12.51 0.97
N SER A 160 11.61 -12.91 -0.02
CA SER A 160 11.82 -12.11 -1.21
C SER A 160 10.75 -12.46 -2.26
N ILE A 161 10.23 -11.46 -2.96
CA ILE A 161 9.21 -11.64 -4.00
C ILE A 161 9.52 -10.85 -5.27
N ASP A 162 9.07 -11.41 -6.39
CA ASP A 162 8.89 -10.68 -7.65
C ASP A 162 7.40 -10.34 -7.81
N PHE A 163 7.08 -9.05 -7.84
CA PHE A 163 5.72 -8.55 -7.99
C PHE A 163 5.04 -9.04 -9.28
N GLU A 164 5.78 -9.33 -10.35
CA GLU A 164 5.23 -9.78 -11.63
C GLU A 164 4.35 -11.02 -11.49
N VAL A 165 4.70 -11.93 -10.58
CA VAL A 165 3.97 -13.17 -10.31
C VAL A 165 2.54 -12.90 -9.80
N PHE A 166 2.33 -11.77 -9.12
CA PHE A 166 1.09 -11.46 -8.41
C PHE A 166 0.09 -10.67 -9.25
N LYS A 167 0.52 -10.04 -10.35
CA LYS A 167 -0.31 -9.13 -11.16
C LYS A 167 -1.65 -9.73 -11.60
N ARG A 168 -1.62 -10.96 -12.11
CA ARG A 168 -2.81 -11.64 -12.64
C ARG A 168 -3.85 -11.91 -11.56
N GLY A 169 -3.40 -12.24 -10.35
CA GLY A 169 -4.28 -12.57 -9.22
C GLY A 169 -4.74 -11.36 -8.40
N TYR A 170 -4.38 -10.13 -8.75
CA TYR A 170 -4.64 -8.97 -7.90
C TYR A 170 -6.14 -8.70 -7.68
N ALA A 171 -6.95 -8.72 -8.75
CA ALA A 171 -8.39 -8.50 -8.62
C ALA A 171 -9.06 -9.57 -7.74
N ASP A 172 -8.61 -10.82 -7.88
CA ASP A 172 -9.04 -11.91 -7.02
C ASP A 172 -8.61 -11.72 -5.57
N ALA A 173 -7.36 -11.31 -5.33
CA ALA A 173 -6.84 -11.07 -3.99
C ALA A 173 -7.64 -9.99 -3.26
N VAL A 174 -7.98 -8.88 -3.94
CA VAL A 174 -8.83 -7.82 -3.38
C VAL A 174 -10.21 -8.37 -3.01
N ARG A 175 -10.88 -9.08 -3.94
CA ARG A 175 -12.20 -9.67 -3.70
C ARG A 175 -12.18 -10.64 -2.53
N ARG A 176 -11.19 -11.52 -2.47
CA ARG A 176 -11.06 -12.55 -1.43
C ARG A 176 -10.76 -11.92 -0.06
N ALA A 177 -9.85 -10.95 0.00
CA ALA A 177 -9.53 -10.23 1.24
C ALA A 177 -10.75 -9.48 1.78
N SER A 178 -11.46 -8.74 0.91
CA SER A 178 -12.70 -8.05 1.30
C SER A 178 -13.77 -9.03 1.78
N ARG A 179 -13.91 -10.19 1.13
CA ARG A 179 -14.85 -11.24 1.57
C ARG A 179 -14.50 -11.79 2.95
N LEU A 180 -13.22 -11.99 3.27
CA LEU A 180 -12.79 -12.43 4.60
C LEU A 180 -13.20 -11.41 5.67
N ASP A 181 -13.02 -10.12 5.42
CA ASP A 181 -13.43 -9.05 6.34
C ASP A 181 -14.95 -8.99 6.54
N VAL A 182 -15.73 -9.14 5.46
CA VAL A 182 -17.21 -9.18 5.55
C VAL A 182 -17.67 -10.35 6.41
N LEU A 183 -17.20 -11.56 6.13
CA LEU A 183 -17.56 -12.76 6.90
C LEU A 183 -17.13 -12.62 8.37
N ALA A 184 -15.96 -12.07 8.63
CA ALA A 184 -15.49 -11.80 9.98
C ALA A 184 -16.38 -10.78 10.71
N ALA A 185 -16.81 -9.72 10.02
CA ALA A 185 -17.69 -8.70 10.59
C ALA A 185 -19.10 -9.23 10.90
N GLU A 186 -19.66 -10.08 10.03
CA GLU A 186 -20.94 -10.77 10.25
C GLU A 186 -20.92 -11.63 11.51
N ASP A 187 -19.77 -12.25 11.80
CA ASP A 187 -19.55 -13.07 13.00
C ASP A 187 -19.13 -12.23 14.24
N GLY A 188 -18.94 -10.91 14.10
CA GLY A 188 -18.47 -10.03 15.18
C GLY A 188 -16.98 -10.16 15.52
N GLU A 189 -16.19 -10.74 14.63
CA GLU A 189 -14.77 -11.10 14.82
C GLU A 189 -13.86 -10.36 13.83
N LEU A 190 -14.10 -9.06 13.62
CA LEU A 190 -13.33 -8.24 12.67
C LEU A 190 -11.80 -8.40 12.91
N GLY A 191 -11.06 -8.67 11.84
CA GLY A 191 -9.61 -8.89 11.92
C GLY A 191 -9.20 -10.27 12.45
N ARG A 192 -10.12 -11.25 12.51
CA ARG A 192 -9.77 -12.65 12.82
C ARG A 192 -8.78 -13.24 11.82
N ASN A 193 -8.17 -14.35 12.20
CA ASN A 193 -7.25 -15.09 11.35
C ASN A 193 -8.05 -16.03 10.40
N PRO A 194 -7.86 -15.97 9.07
CA PRO A 194 -6.95 -15.08 8.33
C PRO A 194 -7.63 -13.77 7.90
N SER A 195 -6.92 -12.65 7.97
CA SER A 195 -7.36 -11.35 7.42
C SER A 195 -6.17 -10.49 7.00
N THR A 196 -6.43 -9.48 6.16
CA THR A 196 -5.39 -8.52 5.75
C THR A 196 -5.98 -7.20 5.28
N GLY A 197 -5.41 -6.09 5.75
CA GLY A 197 -5.74 -4.73 5.28
C GLY A 197 -4.99 -4.29 4.03
N PHE A 198 -4.14 -5.14 3.44
CA PHE A 198 -3.33 -4.79 2.25
C PHE A 198 -4.17 -4.37 1.04
N TYR A 199 -5.37 -4.95 0.87
CA TYR A 199 -6.25 -4.60 -0.25
C TYR A 199 -6.74 -3.14 -0.15
N LEU A 200 -6.92 -2.60 1.07
CA LEU A 200 -7.29 -1.20 1.28
C LEU A 200 -6.15 -0.26 0.91
N LEU A 201 -4.92 -0.61 1.31
CA LEU A 201 -3.71 0.14 0.96
C LEU A 201 -3.51 0.16 -0.57
N THR A 202 -3.57 -1.01 -1.21
CA THR A 202 -3.36 -1.14 -2.66
C THR A 202 -4.45 -0.44 -3.46
N THR A 203 -5.71 -0.52 -3.02
CA THR A 203 -6.82 0.29 -3.58
C THR A 203 -6.50 1.78 -3.49
N SER A 204 -5.95 2.24 -2.35
CA SER A 204 -5.56 3.63 -2.18
C SER A 204 -4.42 4.06 -3.11
N ILE A 205 -3.39 3.22 -3.27
CA ILE A 205 -2.29 3.45 -4.21
C ILE A 205 -2.80 3.56 -5.66
N GLN A 206 -3.83 2.77 -6.00
CA GLN A 206 -4.42 2.74 -7.34
C GLN A 206 -5.37 3.91 -7.62
N LYS A 207 -5.89 4.63 -6.60
CA LYS A 207 -6.79 5.78 -6.81
C LYS A 207 -6.21 6.78 -7.83
N GLY A 208 -7.09 7.32 -8.68
CA GLY A 208 -6.67 8.21 -9.78
C GLY A 208 -5.96 7.50 -10.94
N SER A 209 -5.91 6.16 -10.94
CA SER A 209 -5.55 5.36 -12.11
C SER A 209 -6.80 5.09 -12.95
N GLU A 210 -7.27 6.09 -13.70
CA GLU A 210 -8.20 5.80 -14.79
C GLU A 210 -7.47 4.94 -15.84
N GLY A 211 -8.02 3.77 -16.18
CA GLY A 211 -7.52 2.91 -17.27
C GLY A 211 -6.92 1.55 -16.88
N PHE A 212 -7.16 1.03 -15.68
CA PHE A 212 -7.04 -0.42 -15.46
C PHE A 212 -8.43 -1.04 -15.51
N ASP A 213 -8.86 -1.40 -16.72
CA ASP A 213 -9.92 -2.39 -16.88
C ASP A 213 -9.44 -3.66 -16.18
N VAL A 214 -10.11 -4.02 -15.09
CA VAL A 214 -10.09 -5.39 -14.61
C VAL A 214 -10.74 -6.21 -15.73
N PRO A 215 -10.04 -7.16 -16.37
CA PRO A 215 -10.70 -8.03 -17.34
C PRO A 215 -11.80 -8.77 -16.60
N SER A 216 -13.05 -8.42 -16.90
CA SER A 216 -14.19 -9.27 -16.62
C SER A 216 -14.12 -10.45 -17.56
N GLU A 217 -13.76 -11.61 -17.02
CA GLU A 217 -14.24 -12.93 -17.43
C GLU A 217 -14.00 -13.95 -16.31
#